data_AF-A0A9P3IB66-F1
#
_entry.id   AF-A0A9P3IB66-F1
#
_cell.length_a   1.000
_cell.length_b   1.000
_cell.length_c   1.000
_cell.angle_alpha   90.00
_cell.angle_beta   90.00
_cell.angle_gamma   90.00
#
_symmetry.space_group_name_H-M   'P 1'
#
loop_
_entity.id
_entity.type
_entity.pdbx_description
1 polymer ?
#
loop_
_entity_poly.entity_id
_entity_poly.type
_entity_poly.pdbx_seq_one_letter_code
_entity_poly.pdbx_strand_id
1 'polypeptide(L)'
;LALLGHFGVDKTLKALQRIYYWPDMVTDVQRYVVACPICRQMKSSHQRPTGLLQPLEPPQRPWQHVTMDFVTGLPAEPSGNYALASLGFALLRHEEWGS
;
A
#
# COMPACT_ATOMS: atom_id res chain seq x y z
N LEU A 1 4.70 29.90 -0.47
CA LEU A 1 4.92 28.43 -0.30
C LEU A 1 4.37 27.57 -1.45
N ALA A 2 3.42 28.03 -2.26
CA ALA A 2 3.03 27.36 -3.51
C ALA A 2 4.21 27.18 -4.52
N LEU A 3 5.23 28.03 -4.42
CA LEU A 3 6.47 27.93 -5.21
C LEU A 3 7.34 26.69 -4.90
N LEU A 4 7.14 26.01 -3.77
CA LEU A 4 7.91 24.83 -3.38
C LEU A 4 7.19 23.51 -3.71
N GLY A 5 6.25 23.48 -4.65
CA GLY A 5 5.69 22.21 -5.16
C GLY A 5 4.89 21.37 -4.15
N HIS A 6 4.04 22.01 -3.34
CA HIS A 6 3.10 21.34 -2.41
C HIS A 6 3.74 20.25 -1.52
N PHE A 7 4.96 20.51 -1.04
CA PHE A 7 5.64 19.61 -0.14
C PHE A 7 4.86 19.38 1.17
N GLY A 8 5.02 18.18 1.74
CA GLY A 8 4.54 17.88 3.08
C GLY A 8 5.20 18.75 4.16
N VAL A 9 4.68 18.65 5.38
CA VAL A 9 5.11 19.45 6.55
C VAL A 9 6.64 19.43 6.72
N ASP A 10 7.27 18.26 6.75
CA ASP A 10 8.70 18.14 7.06
C ASP A 10 9.60 18.82 6.04
N LYS A 11 9.29 18.65 4.75
CA LYS A 11 10.05 19.26 3.65
C LYS A 11 9.87 20.79 3.65
N THR A 12 8.64 21.25 3.90
CA THR A 12 8.33 22.67 3.99
C THR A 12 9.04 23.32 5.18
N LEU A 13 9.03 22.65 6.35
CA LEU A 13 9.70 23.10 7.56
C LEU A 13 11.21 23.20 7.34
N LYS A 14 11.85 22.14 6.82
CA LYS A 14 13.29 22.12 6.53
C LYS A 14 13.71 23.21 5.54
N ALA A 15 12.87 23.50 4.53
CA ALA A 15 13.17 24.55 3.57
C ALA A 15 13.13 25.95 4.22
N LEU A 16 12.11 26.21 5.04
CA LEU A 16 11.95 27.49 5.72
C LEU A 16 13.02 27.71 6.80
N GLN A 17 13.37 26.66 7.57
CA GLN A 17 14.38 26.72 8.64
C GLN A 17 15.79 27.08 8.14
N ARG A 18 16.06 26.98 6.83
CA ARG A 18 17.34 27.40 6.24
C ARG A 18 17.51 28.91 6.17
N ILE A 19 16.41 29.67 6.20
CA ILE A 19 16.41 31.10 5.87
C ILE A 19 15.68 31.92 6.94
N TYR A 20 14.71 31.31 7.63
CA TYR A 20 13.84 31.98 8.58
C TYR A 20 13.71 31.20 9.89
N TYR A 21 13.46 31.94 10.96
CA TYR A 21 13.10 31.39 12.26
C TYR A 21 12.07 32.29 12.95
N TRP A 22 11.06 31.68 13.57
CA TRP A 22 10.11 32.35 14.44
C TRP A 22 9.54 31.37 15.49
N PRO A 23 9.02 31.88 16.62
CA PRO A 23 8.29 31.05 17.59
C PRO A 23 7.09 30.35 16.92
N ASP A 24 6.81 29.10 17.26
CA ASP A 24 5.67 28.31 16.73
C ASP A 24 5.70 27.99 15.23
N MET A 25 6.85 28.18 14.56
CA MET A 25 7.06 27.85 13.14
C MET A 25 6.58 26.45 12.73
N VAL A 26 6.80 25.44 13.58
CA VAL A 26 6.35 24.06 13.31
C VAL A 26 4.83 23.99 13.22
N THR A 27 4.15 24.59 14.19
CA THR A 27 2.69 24.64 14.27
C THR A 27 2.09 25.38 13.09
N ASP A 28 2.68 26.52 12.71
CA ASP A 28 2.21 27.31 11.58
C ASP A 28 2.37 26.59 10.25
N VAL A 29 3.52 25.92 10.04
CA VAL A 29 3.77 25.12 8.84
C VAL A 29 2.78 23.95 8.77
N GLN A 30 2.51 23.28 9.89
CA GLN A 30 1.49 22.22 9.95
C GLN A 30 0.11 22.73 9.58
N ARG A 31 -0.34 23.83 10.20
CA ARG A 31 -1.65 24.45 9.92
C ARG A 31 -1.77 24.85 8.46
N TYR A 32 -0.74 25.47 7.89
CA TYR A 32 -0.72 25.88 6.50
C TYR A 32 -0.82 24.68 5.54
N VAL A 33 -0.02 23.63 5.75
CA VAL A 33 0.00 22.45 4.87
C VAL A 33 -1.32 21.68 4.95
N VAL A 34 -1.93 21.58 6.14
CA VAL A 34 -3.24 20.93 6.33
C VAL A 34 -4.38 21.74 5.71
N ALA A 35 -4.35 23.07 5.83
CA ALA A 35 -5.37 23.96 5.25
C ALA A 35 -5.25 24.08 3.72
N CYS A 36 -4.11 23.73 3.12
CA CYS A 36 -3.89 23.83 1.68
C CYS A 36 -4.80 22.86 0.90
N PRO A 37 -5.72 23.34 0.04
CA PRO A 37 -6.66 22.48 -0.69
C PRO A 37 -5.96 21.45 -1.59
N ILE A 38 -4.87 21.87 -2.24
CA ILE A 38 -4.11 21.02 -3.16
C ILE A 38 -3.38 19.90 -2.40
N CYS A 39 -2.73 20.23 -1.28
CA CYS A 39 -2.07 19.23 -0.43
C CYS A 39 -3.10 18.23 0.14
N ARG A 40 -4.29 18.71 0.54
CA ARG A 40 -5.36 17.88 1.08
C ARG A 40 -5.96 16.93 0.04
N GLN A 41 -6.14 17.41 -1.20
CA GLN A 41 -6.68 16.60 -2.28
C GLN A 41 -5.70 15.52 -2.74
N MET A 42 -4.40 15.85 -2.84
CA MET A 42 -3.36 14.90 -3.23
C MET A 42 -3.02 13.89 -2.13
N LYS A 43 -3.22 14.27 -0.87
CA LYS A 43 -2.94 13.43 0.30
C LYS A 43 -4.22 12.86 0.92
N SER A 44 -5.24 12.58 0.10
CA SER A 44 -6.42 11.84 0.54
C SER A 44 -5.95 10.51 1.16
N SER A 45 -6.40 10.23 2.38
CA SER A 45 -6.17 8.93 3.00
C SER A 45 -6.95 7.88 2.23
N HIS A 46 -6.30 7.18 1.31
CA HIS A 46 -6.85 5.96 0.70
C HIS A 46 -6.72 4.74 1.61
N GLN A 47 -6.11 4.91 2.79
CA GLN A 47 -6.10 3.86 3.80
C GLN A 47 -7.51 3.77 4.39
N ARG A 48 -8.27 2.79 3.90
CA ARG A 48 -9.39 2.23 4.67
C ARG A 48 -8.86 1.88 6.06
N PRO A 49 -9.67 1.99 7.13
CA PRO A 49 -9.28 1.44 8.43
C PRO A 49 -8.78 0.02 8.20
N THR A 50 -7.60 -0.31 8.69
CA THR A 50 -7.04 -1.65 8.54
C THR A 50 -7.99 -2.61 9.25
N GLY A 51 -8.88 -3.25 8.48
CA GLY A 51 -9.77 -4.27 9.00
C GLY A 51 -8.94 -5.46 9.46
N LEU A 52 -9.45 -6.22 10.44
CA LEU A 52 -8.87 -7.52 10.75
C LEU A 52 -8.98 -8.40 9.49
N LEU A 53 -7.87 -9.04 9.11
CA LEU A 53 -7.90 -10.09 8.10
C LEU A 53 -8.83 -11.19 8.61
N GLN A 54 -9.86 -11.55 7.83
CA GLN A 54 -10.67 -12.74 8.10
C GLN A 54 -9.99 -13.93 7.43
N PRO A 55 -9.30 -14.80 8.17
CA PRO A 55 -8.67 -15.97 7.58
C PRO A 55 -9.75 -16.93 7.05
N LEU A 56 -9.45 -17.57 5.91
CA LEU A 56 -10.27 -18.67 5.43
C LEU A 56 -10.18 -19.84 6.41
N GLU A 57 -11.28 -20.59 6.53
CA GLU A 57 -11.27 -21.85 7.27
C GLU A 57 -10.27 -22.83 6.64
N PRO A 58 -9.58 -23.67 7.43
CA PRO A 58 -8.73 -24.73 6.88
C PRO A 58 -9.54 -25.68 5.99
N PRO A 59 -8.96 -26.22 4.90
CA PRO A 59 -9.59 -27.30 4.16
C PRO A 59 -9.79 -28.51 5.10
N GLN A 60 -10.82 -29.33 4.84
CA GLN A 60 -11.11 -30.59 5.55
C GLN A 60 -10.72 -31.83 4.72
N ARG A 61 -10.52 -31.66 3.41
CA ARG A 61 -10.02 -32.71 2.52
C ARG A 61 -8.97 -32.16 1.56
N PRO A 62 -8.03 -32.99 1.08
CA PRO A 62 -7.12 -32.58 0.02
C PRO A 62 -7.89 -32.01 -1.17
N TRP A 63 -7.34 -31.00 -1.84
CA TRP A 63 -7.91 -30.33 -3.02
C TRP A 63 -9.18 -29.51 -2.78
N GLN A 64 -9.59 -29.27 -1.53
CA GLN A 64 -10.79 -28.47 -1.25
C GLN A 64 -10.60 -26.98 -1.56
N HIS A 65 -9.44 -26.42 -1.23
CA HIS A 65 -9.12 -25.02 -1.51
C HIS A 65 -7.99 -24.94 -2.55
N VAL A 66 -8.33 -24.39 -3.72
CA VAL A 66 -7.42 -24.13 -4.83
C VAL A 66 -7.38 -22.63 -5.08
N THR A 67 -6.18 -22.07 -5.12
CA THR A 67 -5.97 -20.65 -5.46
C THR A 67 -5.24 -20.57 -6.78
N MET A 68 -5.57 -19.57 -7.59
CA MET A 68 -4.91 -19.31 -8.86
C MET A 68 -4.49 -17.84 -8.92
N ASP A 69 -3.26 -17.59 -9.34
CA ASP A 69 -2.74 -16.23 -9.56
C ASP A 69 -1.98 -16.14 -10.89
N PHE A 70 -1.99 -14.95 -11.49
CA PHE A 70 -1.37 -14.66 -12.77
C PHE A 70 -0.28 -13.60 -12.64
N VAL A 71 0.92 -13.94 -13.08
CA VAL A 71 1.98 -12.96 -13.33
C VAL A 71 1.93 -12.58 -14.80
N THR A 72 1.51 -11.36 -15.10
CA THR A 72 1.40 -10.83 -16.48
C THR A 72 2.47 -9.80 -16.79
N GLY A 73 2.71 -9.54 -18.08
CA GLY A 73 3.66 -8.52 -18.53
C GLY A 73 5.10 -9.04 -18.63
N LEU A 74 5.25 -10.36 -18.76
CA LEU A 74 6.53 -10.99 -19.03
C LEU A 74 6.93 -10.74 -20.49
N PRO A 75 8.24 -10.77 -20.81
CA PRO A 75 8.69 -10.73 -22.18
C PRO A 75 7.98 -11.80 -23.02
N ALA A 76 7.41 -11.40 -24.15
CA ALA A 76 6.69 -12.32 -25.01
C ALA A 76 7.65 -13.37 -25.58
N GLU A 77 7.32 -14.64 -25.36
CA GLU A 77 7.98 -15.75 -26.03
C GLU A 77 7.53 -15.80 -27.52
N PRO A 78 8.27 -16.43 -28.45
CA PRO A 78 7.82 -16.60 -29.83
C PRO A 78 6.42 -17.24 -30.00
N SER A 79 5.97 -17.98 -28.99
CA SER A 79 4.63 -18.56 -28.88
C SER A 79 3.52 -17.52 -28.63
N GLY A 80 3.88 -16.28 -28.27
CA GLY A 80 2.95 -15.20 -27.92
C GLY A 80 2.53 -15.19 -26.45
N ASN A 81 3.04 -16.11 -25.63
CA ASN A 81 2.74 -16.15 -24.20
C ASN A 81 3.48 -15.02 -23.45
N TYR A 82 2.75 -14.31 -22.58
CA TYR A 82 3.27 -13.17 -21.80
C TYR A 82 2.83 -13.22 -20.32
N ALA A 83 2.25 -14.35 -19.90
CA ALA A 83 1.72 -14.54 -18.56
C ALA A 83 2.03 -15.95 -18.05
N LEU A 84 2.29 -16.06 -16.75
CA LEU A 84 2.42 -17.32 -16.02
C LEU A 84 1.25 -17.47 -15.06
N ALA A 85 0.57 -18.61 -15.13
CA ALA A 85 -0.43 -18.99 -14.13
C ALA A 85 0.23 -19.87 -13.06
N SER A 86 0.00 -19.51 -11.80
CA SER A 86 0.40 -20.30 -10.64
C SER A 86 -0.83 -20.90 -9.97
N LEU A 87 -0.74 -22.17 -9.59
CA LEU A 87 -1.78 -22.87 -8.85
C LEU A 87 -1.24 -23.26 -7.48
N GLY A 88 -1.94 -22.82 -6.43
CA GLY A 88 -1.66 -23.15 -5.04
C GLY A 88 -2.74 -24.06 -4.47
N PHE A 89 -2.32 -25.07 -3.70
CA PHE A 89 -3.22 -25.97 -2.99
C PHE A 89 -3.02 -25.76 -1.50
N ALA A 90 -4.09 -25.42 -0.78
CA ALA A 90 -4.02 -25.41 0.68
C ALA A 90 -3.91 -26.86 1.16
N LEU A 91 -2.84 -27.17 1.89
CA LEU A 91 -2.65 -28.49 2.47
C LEU A 91 -3.43 -28.60 3.79
N LEU A 92 -3.94 -29.80 4.05
CA LEU A 92 -4.37 -30.19 5.39
C LEU A 92 -3.15 -30.15 6.32
N ARG A 93 -3.36 -29.66 7.54
CA ARG A 93 -2.32 -29.78 8.58
C ARG A 93 -2.00 -31.26 8.77
N HIS A 94 -0.72 -31.59 8.94
CA HIS A 94 -0.22 -32.97 9.04
C HIS A 94 -0.94 -33.81 10.11
N GLU A 95 -1.51 -33.15 11.13
CA GLU A 95 -2.27 -33.77 12.23
C GLU A 95 -3.63 -34.37 11.78
N GLU A 96 -4.14 -34.04 10.60
CA GLU A 96 -5.47 -34.44 10.10
C GLU A 96 -5.40 -35.56 9.02
N TRP A 97 -4.22 -36.14 8.77
CA TRP A 97 -3.97 -37.13 7.70
C TRP A 97 -4.26 -38.60 8.09
N GLY A 98 -4.99 -38.88 9.18
CA GLY A 98 -5.26 -40.27 9.55
C GLY A 98 -6.31 -40.52 10.64
N SER A 99 -7.44 -41.08 10.20
CA SER A 99 -8.05 -42.31 10.75
C SER A 99 -8.75 -43.04 9.62
#